data_AF-A0A850IZ73-F1
#
_entry.id   AF-A0A850IZ73-F1
#
_cell.length_a   1.000
_cell.length_b   1.000
_cell.length_c   1.000
_cell.angle_alpha   90.00
_cell.angle_beta   90.00
_cell.angle_gamma   90.00
#
_symmetry.space_group_name_H-M   'P 1'
#
loop_
_entity.id
_entity.type
_entity.pdbx_description
1 polymer ?
#
loop_
_entity_poly.entity_id
_entity_poly.type
_entity_poly.pdbx_seq_one_letter_code
_entity_poly.pdbx_strand_id
1 'polypeptide(L)' 'MATCASGHTSQSADYCDICGEAIGGAPPPAAGAAAPAGGTERTCPDCGTPAVDRFCEGCGYDFATGGGLPTPATAPAQPG' A
#
# COMPACT_ATOMS: atom_id res chain seq x y z
N MET A 1 26.44 3.75 -15.49
CA MET A 1 25.33 3.22 -16.30
C MET A 1 25.00 1.87 -15.72
N ALA A 2 23.79 1.70 -15.20
CA ALA A 2 23.35 0.44 -14.61
C ALA A 2 22.32 -0.21 -15.53
N THR A 3 22.26 -1.53 -15.57
CA THR A 3 21.34 -2.27 -16.44
C THR A 3 20.30 -2.97 -15.59
N CYS A 4 19.01 -2.75 -15.90
CA CYS A 4 17.93 -3.44 -15.19
C CYS A 4 17.80 -4.89 -15.64
N ALA A 5 17.07 -5.71 -14.87
CA ALA A 5 16.86 -7.13 -15.19
C ALA A 5 16.17 -7.36 -16.55
N SER A 6 15.36 -6.39 -17.00
CA SER A 6 14.72 -6.42 -18.32
C SER A 6 15.66 -6.02 -19.48
N GLY A 7 16.90 -5.59 -19.19
CA GLY A 7 17.95 -5.31 -20.18
C GLY A 7 18.10 -3.83 -20.60
N HIS A 8 17.39 -2.90 -19.96
CA HIS A 8 17.51 -1.48 -20.25
C HIS A 8 18.71 -0.84 -19.56
N THR A 9 19.40 0.07 -20.26
CA THR A 9 20.45 0.90 -19.69
C THR A 9 19.84 2.14 -19.02
N SER A 10 20.16 2.34 -17.75
CA SER A 10 19.69 3.44 -16.92
C SER A 10 20.84 4.30 -16.40
N GLN A 11 20.54 5.58 -16.18
CA GLN A 11 21.47 6.52 -15.53
C GLN A 11 21.39 6.41 -14.01
N SER A 12 20.18 6.16 -13.48
CA SER A 12 19.96 5.84 -12.07
C SER A 12 20.48 4.44 -11.72
N ALA A 13 21.03 4.29 -10.51
CA ALA A 13 21.56 3.02 -10.01
C ALA A 13 20.55 2.21 -9.19
N ASP A 14 19.50 2.87 -8.69
CA ASP A 14 18.51 2.27 -7.80
C ASP A 14 17.27 1.76 -8.56
N TYR A 15 16.83 2.51 -9.59
CA TYR A 15 15.63 2.20 -10.39
C TYR A 15 15.86 2.49 -11.86
N CYS A 16 15.16 1.74 -12.72
CA CYS A 16 15.22 1.95 -14.15
C CYS A 16 14.36 3.13 -14.58
N ASP A 17 14.97 4.13 -15.20
CA ASP A 17 14.30 5.32 -15.71
C ASP A 17 13.36 5.01 -16.90
N ILE A 18 13.52 3.85 -17.54
CA ILE A 18 12.70 3.41 -18.69
C ILE A 18 11.46 2.62 -18.25
N CYS A 19 11.61 1.64 -17.37
CA CYS A 19 10.51 0.74 -16.97
C CYS A 19 10.11 0.84 -15.49
N GLY A 20 10.88 1.56 -14.66
CA GLY A 20 10.60 1.75 -13.23
C GLY A 20 11.08 0.62 -12.31
N GLU A 21 11.69 -0.43 -12.85
CA GLU A 21 12.08 -1.61 -12.08
C GLU A 21 13.36 -1.39 -11.26
N ALA A 22 13.47 -1.98 -10.07
CA ALA A 22 14.64 -1.81 -9.20
C ALA A 22 15.90 -2.42 -9.84
N ILE A 23 16.98 -1.65 -9.89
CA ILE A 23 18.26 -2.10 -10.47
C ILE A 23 19.11 -2.71 -9.35
N GLY A 24 19.49 -3.98 -9.52
CA GLY A 24 20.26 -4.73 -8.51
C GLY A 24 19.40 -5.32 -7.37
N GLY A 25 18.08 -5.31 -7.51
CA GLY A 25 17.18 -5.87 -6.51
C GLY A 25 17.45 -7.35 -6.26
N ALA A 26 17.95 -7.68 -5.07
CA ALA A 26 17.71 -9.00 -4.50
C ALA A 26 16.19 -9.27 -4.61
N PRO A 27 15.77 -10.51 -4.98
CA PRO A 27 14.35 -10.80 -5.09
C PRO A 27 13.67 -10.33 -3.80
N PRO A 28 12.51 -9.66 -3.87
CA PRO A 28 11.80 -9.31 -2.66
C PRO A 28 11.69 -10.60 -1.83
N PRO A 29 11.97 -10.58 -0.50
CA PRO A 29 11.68 -11.76 0.29
C PRO A 29 10.26 -12.13 -0.05
N ALA A 30 10.04 -13.36 -0.52
CA ALA A 30 8.74 -13.83 -0.96
C ALA A 30 7.76 -13.47 0.14
N ALA A 31 7.03 -12.38 -0.04
CA ALA A 31 6.05 -11.92 0.90
C ALA A 31 5.02 -13.03 0.83
N GLY A 32 5.04 -13.89 1.84
CA GLY A 32 4.15 -15.03 1.93
C GLY A 32 2.75 -14.55 1.61
N ALA A 33 2.16 -15.15 0.57
CA ALA A 33 0.75 -15.12 0.26
C ALA A 33 -0.01 -13.89 0.82
N ALA A 34 0.16 -12.71 0.23
CA ALA A 34 -0.85 -11.67 0.36
C ALA A 34 -2.01 -11.98 -0.60
N ALA A 35 -2.69 -13.09 -0.33
CA ALA A 35 -4.06 -13.31 -0.76
C ALA A 35 -4.77 -13.89 0.47
N PRO A 36 -5.89 -13.27 0.86
CA PRO A 36 -7.11 -13.76 0.23
C PRO A 36 -7.64 -12.73 -0.75
N ALA A 37 -7.63 -13.12 -2.01
CA ALA A 37 -8.76 -12.81 -2.87
C ALA A 37 -9.98 -13.54 -2.29
N GLY A 38 -11.05 -12.80 -1.98
CA GLY A 38 -12.34 -13.36 -1.56
C GLY A 38 -12.67 -13.12 -0.09
N GLY A 39 -13.83 -12.51 0.14
CA GLY A 39 -14.39 -12.18 1.46
C GLY A 39 -14.45 -13.38 2.41
N THR A 40 -13.40 -13.55 3.19
CA THR A 40 -13.46 -14.27 4.47
C THR A 40 -13.81 -13.22 5.50
N GLU A 41 -14.84 -13.47 6.33
CA GLU A 41 -15.16 -12.54 7.40
C GLU A 41 -13.89 -12.30 8.25
N ARG A 42 -13.57 -11.03 8.47
CA ARG A 42 -12.41 -10.58 9.21
C ARG A 42 -12.89 -9.74 10.38
N THR A 43 -12.36 -9.99 11.56
CA THR A 43 -12.66 -9.17 12.73
C THR A 43 -11.97 -7.82 12.59
N CYS A 44 -12.73 -6.73 12.76
CA CYS A 44 -12.17 -5.39 12.78
C CYS A 44 -11.24 -5.22 14.00
N PRO A 45 -9.97 -4.79 13.84
CA PRO A 45 -9.07 -4.58 14.97
C PRO A 45 -9.44 -3.36 15.82
N ASP A 46 -10.22 -2.42 15.27
CA ASP A 46 -10.63 -1.20 15.95
C ASP A 46 -11.83 -1.42 16.88
N CYS A 47 -12.89 -2.05 16.36
CA CYS A 47 -14.15 -2.21 17.08
C CYS A 47 -14.61 -3.67 17.29
N GLY A 48 -13.88 -4.66 16.78
CA GLY A 48 -14.17 -6.08 16.98
C GLY A 48 -15.33 -6.66 16.16
N THR A 49 -16.01 -5.87 15.32
CA THR A 49 -17.12 -6.38 14.49
C THR A 49 -16.62 -7.18 13.28
N PRO A 50 -17.41 -8.15 12.78
CA PRO A 50 -17.08 -8.82 11.54
C PRO A 50 -17.21 -7.85 10.37
N ALA A 51 -16.23 -7.88 9.47
CA ALA A 51 -16.25 -7.14 8.21
C ALA A 51 -16.01 -8.11 7.05
N VAL A 52 -16.71 -7.87 5.95
CA VAL A 52 -16.60 -8.66 4.71
C VAL A 52 -15.98 -7.86 3.56
N ASP A 53 -15.90 -6.54 3.75
CA ASP A 53 -15.42 -5.57 2.78
C ASP A 53 -14.10 -4.91 3.21
N ARG A 54 -13.58 -4.07 2.31
CA ARG A 54 -12.36 -3.28 2.55
C ARG A 54 -12.54 -2.25 3.69
N PHE A 55 -13.76 -1.83 3.96
CA PHE A 55 -14.10 -0.93 5.07
C PHE A 55 -14.90 -1.68 6.13
N CYS A 56 -14.69 -1.34 7.40
CA CYS A 56 -15.57 -1.80 8.47
C CYS A 56 -16.85 -0.95 8.50
N GLU A 57 -18.00 -1.55 8.24
CA GLU A 57 -19.33 -0.90 8.32
C GLU A 57 -19.66 -0.34 9.71
N GLY A 58 -19.03 -0.89 10.77
CA GLY A 58 -19.27 -0.46 12.15
C GLY A 58 -18.50 0.77 12.61
N CYS A 59 -17.31 1.02 12.06
CA CYS A 59 -16.41 2.10 12.52
C CYS A 59 -15.67 2.86 11.42
N GLY A 60 -15.73 2.42 10.16
CA GLY A 60 -15.03 3.03 9.04
C GLY A 60 -13.54 2.68 8.92
N TYR A 61 -13.06 1.66 9.64
CA TYR A 61 -11.67 1.21 9.54
C TYR A 61 -11.33 0.74 8.11
N ASP A 62 -10.28 1.31 7.51
CA ASP A 62 -9.80 0.92 6.19
C ASP A 62 -8.75 -0.19 6.30
N PHE A 63 -9.09 -1.36 5.79
CA PHE A 63 -8.26 -2.54 5.92
C PHE A 63 -7.08 -2.63 4.97
N ALA A 64 -7.04 -1.84 3.89
CA ALA A 64 -5.91 -1.85 2.97
C ALA A 64 -4.81 -0.85 3.36
N THR A 65 -5.18 0.19 4.11
CA THR A 65 -4.28 1.23 4.63
C THR A 65 -3.94 0.99 6.10
N GLY A 66 -4.70 0.14 6.80
CA GLY A 66 -4.44 -0.24 8.19
C GLY A 66 -4.79 0.85 9.20
N GLY A 67 -5.78 1.69 8.91
CA GLY A 67 -6.16 2.82 9.76
C GLY A 67 -7.60 3.28 9.58
N GLY A 68 -8.24 3.66 10.68
CA GLY A 68 -9.59 4.23 10.72
C GLY A 68 -9.56 5.76 10.79
N LEU A 69 -10.36 6.37 9.90
CA LEU A 69 -10.58 7.79 9.61
C LEU A 69 -9.32 8.68 9.48
N PRO A 70 -9.03 9.25 8.28
CA PRO A 70 -8.19 10.44 8.23
C PRO A 70 -8.87 11.55 9.05
N THR A 71 -8.15 12.13 10.00
CA THR A 71 -8.54 13.40 10.61
C THR A 71 -8.88 14.38 9.50
N PRO A 72 -10.03 15.10 9.55
CA PRO A 72 -10.27 16.17 8.60
C PRO A 72 -9.08 17.12 8.74
N ALA A 73 -8.33 17.33 7.65
CA ALA A 73 -7.36 18.40 7.61
C ALA A 73 -8.15 19.69 7.83
N THR A 74 -8.10 20.23 9.04
CA THR A 74 -8.57 21.59 9.28
C THR A 74 -7.71 22.46 8.37
N ALA A 75 -8.30 22.90 7.26
CA ALA A 75 -7.70 23.94 6.45
C ALA A 75 -7.37 25.11 7.40
N PRO A 76 -6.13 25.62 7.42
CA PRO A 76 -5.83 26.78 8.24
C PRO A 76 -6.77 27.91 7.82
N ALA A 77 -7.52 28.46 8.78
CA ALA A 77 -8.31 29.66 8.57
C ALA A 77 -7.39 30.74 7.99
N GLN A 78 -7.63 31.13 6.75
CA GLN A 78 -6.90 32.21 6.10
C GLN A 78 -7.12 33.49 6.92
N PRO A 79 -6.07 34.21 7.36
CA PRO A 79 -6.23 35.51 8.01
C PRO A 79 -6.88 36.49 7.02
N GLY A 80 -7.88 37.24 7.50
CA GLY A 80 -8.70 38.17 6.71
C GLY A 80 -8.01 39.48 6.33
#